data_AF-A0A2D8TEN4-F1
#
_entry.id   AF-A0A2D8TEN4-F1
#
_cell.length_a   1.000
_cell.length_b   1.000
_cell.length_c   1.000
_cell.angle_alpha   90.00
_cell.angle_beta   90.00
_cell.angle_gamma   90.00
#
_symmetry.space_group_name_H-M   'P 1'
#
loop_
_entity.id
_entity.type
_entity.pdbx_description
1 polymer ?
#
loop_
_entity_poly.entity_id
_entity_poly.type
_entity_poly.pdbx_seq_one_letter_code
_entity_poly.pdbx_strand_id
1 'polypeptide(L)'
;MLLTQEAPARPRTIDPAFRRDILDGLAREPKATPPIWFYDRRGSELFEQITDLPEYYPTRTETALLKAHGLDFARAVGEGRAVVEFGAGSSRKTPHLLRAIRPAAYVPIDISGDFL
;
A
#
# COMPACT_ATOMS: atom_id res chain seq x y z
N MET A 1 32.82 -12.75 -4.48
CA MET A 1 33.01 -11.38 -4.97
C MET A 1 32.20 -11.22 -6.26
N LEU A 2 30.92 -10.88 -6.13
CA LEU A 2 30.03 -10.59 -7.25
C LEU A 2 29.83 -9.07 -7.24
N LEU A 3 30.34 -8.43 -8.30
CA LEU A 3 30.22 -7.00 -8.54
C LEU A 3 28.74 -6.68 -8.74
N THR A 4 28.12 -5.99 -7.80
CA THR A 4 26.88 -5.26 -8.01
C THR A 4 27.17 -4.12 -8.98
N GLN A 5 26.99 -4.36 -10.28
CA GLN A 5 26.88 -3.24 -11.22
C GLN A 5 25.60 -2.49 -10.89
N GLU A 6 25.74 -1.30 -10.29
CA GLU A 6 24.64 -0.35 -10.19
C GLU A 6 24.15 -0.06 -11.61
N ALA A 7 22.85 -0.31 -11.85
CA ALA A 7 22.22 0.05 -13.10
C ALA A 7 22.37 1.57 -13.32
N PRO A 8 22.62 2.04 -14.56
CA PRO A 8 22.80 3.46 -14.84
C PRO A 8 21.56 4.24 -14.40
N ALA A 9 21.78 5.30 -13.62
CA ALA A 9 20.71 6.18 -13.14
C ALA A 9 19.93 6.73 -14.34
N ARG A 10 18.68 6.28 -14.51
CA ARG A 10 17.76 6.88 -15.48
C ARG A 10 17.63 8.37 -15.14
N PRO A 11 17.59 9.27 -16.14
CA PRO A 11 17.30 10.66 -15.89
C PRO A 11 15.97 10.75 -15.14
N ARG A 12 15.99 11.32 -13.93
CA ARG A 12 14.79 11.52 -13.12
C ARG A 12 13.92 12.58 -13.78
N THR A 13 13.05 12.14 -14.67
CA THR A 13 11.95 12.97 -15.14
C THR A 13 10.93 13.09 -14.00
N ILE A 14 10.63 14.32 -13.59
CA ILE A 14 9.60 14.58 -12.58
C ILE A 14 8.26 14.10 -13.12
N ASP A 15 7.50 13.36 -12.31
CA ASP A 15 6.14 12.96 -12.65
C ASP A 15 5.29 14.22 -12.97
N PRO A 16 4.70 14.32 -14.18
CA PRO A 16 3.84 15.45 -14.54
C PRO A 16 2.69 15.69 -13.57
N ALA A 17 2.14 14.64 -12.96
CA ALA A 17 1.11 14.74 -11.94
C ALA A 17 1.65 15.36 -10.66
N PHE A 18 2.82 14.92 -10.18
CA PHE A 18 3.49 15.51 -9.02
C PHE A 18 3.73 17.01 -9.24
N ARG A 19 4.31 17.38 -10.39
CA ARG A 19 4.59 18.78 -10.70
C ARG A 19 3.33 19.63 -10.65
N ARG A 20 2.25 19.19 -11.31
CA ARG A 20 0.98 19.92 -11.33
C ARG A 20 0.41 20.06 -9.91
N ASP A 21 0.27 18.95 -9.20
CA ASP A 21 -0.40 18.92 -7.90
C ASP A 21 0.33 19.77 -6.85
N ILE A 22 1.67 19.80 -6.88
CA ILE A 22 2.47 20.64 -5.98
C ILE A 22 2.35 22.13 -6.33
N LEU A 23 2.41 22.49 -7.62
CA LEU A 23 2.26 23.88 -8.04
C LEU A 23 0.86 24.43 -7.68
N ASP A 24 -0.19 23.66 -8.00
CA ASP A 24 -1.57 24.03 -7.70
C ASP A 24 -1.81 24.10 -6.19
N GLY A 25 -1.21 23.18 -5.43
CA GLY A 25 -1.33 23.09 -3.99
C GLY A 25 -0.69 24.26 -3.24
N LEU A 26 0.50 24.67 -3.67
CA LEU A 26 1.26 25.77 -3.08
C LEU A 26 0.70 27.15 -3.47
N ALA A 27 -0.07 27.24 -4.55
CA ALA A 27 -0.76 28.46 -4.97
C ALA A 27 -2.07 28.76 -4.21
N ARG A 28 -2.59 27.81 -3.41
CA ARG A 28 -3.84 27.96 -2.64
C ARG A 28 -3.62 28.68 -1.31
N GLU A 29 -4.71 29.26 -0.78
CA GLU A 29 -4.81 29.72 0.60
C GLU A 29 -6.06 29.09 1.26
N PRO A 30 -5.91 28.13 2.19
CA PRO A 30 -4.65 27.60 2.72
C PRO A 30 -3.93 26.67 1.72
N LYS A 31 -2.60 26.62 1.83
CA LYS A 31 -1.74 25.69 1.05
C LYS A 31 -2.05 24.25 1.41
N ALA A 32 -2.11 23.38 0.41
CA ALA A 32 -2.39 21.96 0.61
C ALA A 32 -1.78 21.12 -0.50
N THR A 33 -1.31 19.91 -0.20
CA THR A 33 -0.81 18.94 -1.19
C THR A 33 -1.54 17.62 -1.04
N PRO A 34 -1.83 16.89 -2.13
CA PRO A 34 -2.45 15.57 -2.04
C PRO A 34 -1.60 14.58 -1.23
N PRO A 35 -2.20 13.76 -0.34
CA PRO A 35 -1.46 12.81 0.50
C PRO A 35 -0.87 11.63 -0.28
N ILE A 36 -1.28 11.44 -1.55
CA ILE A 36 -0.72 10.41 -2.42
C ILE A 36 0.81 10.53 -2.55
N TRP A 37 1.33 11.75 -2.45
CA TRP A 37 2.76 12.06 -2.52
C TRP A 37 3.52 11.76 -1.23
N PHE A 38 2.85 11.28 -0.17
CA PHE A 38 3.54 10.72 0.99
C PHE A 38 4.15 9.35 0.73
N TYR A 39 3.73 8.62 -0.30
CA TYR A 39 4.05 7.19 -0.47
C TYR A 39 5.14 6.94 -1.53
N ASP A 40 6.17 7.78 -1.53
CA ASP A 40 7.46 7.36 -2.11
C ASP A 40 8.06 6.22 -1.27
N ARG A 41 9.18 5.64 -1.71
CA ARG A 41 9.81 4.53 -0.96
C ARG A 41 10.00 4.85 0.52
N ARG A 42 10.52 6.04 0.84
CA ARG A 42 10.85 6.40 2.22
C ARG A 42 9.59 6.63 3.04
N GLY A 43 8.61 7.31 2.48
CA GLY A 43 7.35 7.57 3.16
C GLY A 43 6.52 6.31 3.37
N SER A 44 6.59 5.34 2.46
CA SER A 44 6.00 4.01 2.66
C SER A 44 6.70 3.23 3.79
N GLU A 45 8.03 3.26 3.88
CA GLU A 45 8.77 2.69 5.03
C GLU A 45 8.39 3.38 6.36
N LEU A 46 8.21 4.70 6.35
CA LEU A 46 7.72 5.44 7.52
C LEU A 46 6.30 5.04 7.89
N PHE A 47 5.42 4.82 6.92
CA PHE A 47 4.07 4.35 7.17
C PHE A 47 4.06 2.97 7.82
N GLU A 48 4.92 2.04 7.38
CA GLU A 48 5.07 0.74 8.04
C GLU A 48 5.49 0.89 9.51
N GLN A 49 6.44 1.77 9.81
CA GLN A 49 6.82 2.07 11.18
C GLN A 49 5.66 2.66 11.99
N ILE A 50 4.86 3.55 11.38
CA ILE A 50 3.64 4.09 11.99
C ILE A 50 2.68 2.95 12.34
N THR A 51 2.54 1.93 11.50
CA THR A 51 1.62 0.82 11.77
C THR A 51 1.93 -0.01 13.01
N ASP A 52 3.18 0.05 13.50
CA ASP A 52 3.64 -0.65 14.69
C ASP A 52 3.56 0.22 15.97
N LEU A 53 3.19 1.50 15.86
CA LEU A 53 3.07 2.40 17.01
C LEU A 53 1.89 2.03 17.92
N PRO A 54 2.03 2.12 19.26
CA PRO A 54 0.95 1.83 20.19
C PRO A 54 -0.24 2.78 20.02
N GLU A 55 0.00 4.04 19.64
CA GLU A 55 -1.04 5.04 19.35
C GLU A 55 -1.80 4.73 18.06
N TYR A 56 -1.12 4.14 17.07
CA TYR A 56 -1.71 3.83 15.76
C TYR A 56 -2.41 2.47 15.76
N TYR A 57 -3.58 2.42 16.40
CA TYR A 57 -4.38 1.20 16.48
C TYR A 57 -4.95 0.61 15.18
N PRO A 58 -5.18 1.35 14.08
CA PRO A 58 -5.92 0.83 12.92
C PRO A 58 -5.38 -0.51 12.40
N THR A 59 -4.07 -0.63 12.18
CA THR A 59 -3.47 -1.83 11.59
C THR A 59 -3.64 -3.06 12.48
N ARG A 60 -3.42 -2.93 13.80
CA ARG A 60 -3.59 -4.06 14.73
C ARG A 60 -5.05 -4.48 14.87
N THR A 61 -5.98 -3.51 14.88
CA THR A 61 -7.41 -3.78 15.01
C THR A 61 -7.93 -4.50 13.77
N GLU A 62 -7.61 -4.00 12.58
CA GLU A 62 -8.01 -4.64 11.32
C GLU A 62 -7.42 -6.05 11.18
N THR A 63 -6.15 -6.22 11.53
CA THR A 63 -5.50 -7.55 11.54
C THR A 63 -6.22 -8.51 12.48
N ALA A 64 -6.64 -8.05 13.66
CA ALA A 64 -7.39 -8.87 14.61
C ALA A 64 -8.76 -9.27 14.07
N LEU A 65 -9.48 -8.35 13.43
CA LEU A 65 -10.78 -8.61 12.79
C LEU A 65 -10.65 -9.61 11.64
N LEU A 66 -9.65 -9.46 10.76
CA LEU A 66 -9.40 -10.39 9.66
C LEU A 66 -9.13 -11.82 10.17
N LYS A 67 -8.40 -11.94 11.29
CA LYS A 67 -8.16 -13.24 11.95
C LYS A 67 -9.44 -13.81 12.56
N ALA A 68 -10.20 -12.99 13.29
CA ALA A 68 -11.39 -13.43 14.02
C ALA A 68 -12.53 -13.84 13.09
N HIS A 69 -12.70 -13.12 11.97
CA HIS A 69 -13.86 -13.26 11.08
C HIS A 69 -13.54 -13.96 9.76
N GLY A 70 -12.37 -14.61 9.62
CA GLY A 70 -11.96 -15.30 8.39
C GLY A 70 -13.04 -16.26 7.84
N LEU A 71 -13.66 -17.05 8.71
CA LEU A 71 -14.74 -17.98 8.32
C LEU A 71 -16.02 -17.26 7.89
N ASP A 72 -16.33 -16.10 8.47
CA ASP A 72 -17.48 -15.29 8.06
C ASP A 72 -17.25 -14.73 6.65
N PHE A 73 -16.03 -14.24 6.36
CA PHE A 73 -15.65 -13.82 5.01
C PHE A 73 -15.73 -14.97 4.01
N ALA A 74 -15.21 -16.15 4.33
CA ALA A 74 -15.26 -17.31 3.45
C ALA A 74 -16.70 -17.71 3.10
N ARG A 75 -17.60 -17.70 4.09
CA ARG A 75 -19.04 -17.97 3.89
C ARG A 75 -19.71 -16.90 3.02
N ALA A 76 -19.40 -15.63 3.22
CA ALA A 76 -20.01 -14.54 2.48
C ALA A 76 -19.52 -14.43 1.02
N VAL A 77 -18.22 -14.66 0.78
CA VAL A 77 -17.59 -14.52 -0.54
C VAL A 77 -17.86 -15.75 -1.43
N GLY A 78 -17.83 -16.95 -0.83
CA GLY A 78 -17.89 -18.21 -1.55
C GLY A 78 -16.59 -18.56 -2.30
N GLU A 79 -16.54 -19.77 -2.86
CA GLU A 79 -15.33 -20.28 -3.50
C GLU A 79 -15.13 -19.73 -4.93
N GLY A 80 -13.90 -19.81 -5.43
CA GLY A 80 -13.57 -19.50 -6.83
C GLY A 80 -13.56 -18.02 -7.21
N ARG A 81 -13.63 -17.12 -6.23
CA ARG A 81 -13.61 -15.66 -6.47
C ARG A 81 -12.20 -15.11 -6.58
N ALA A 82 -12.05 -13.98 -7.27
CA ALA A 82 -10.83 -13.20 -7.29
C ALA A 82 -10.82 -12.16 -6.16
N VAL A 83 -9.65 -11.84 -5.64
CA VAL A 83 -9.43 -10.73 -4.70
C VAL A 83 -8.66 -9.63 -5.43
N VAL A 84 -9.19 -8.42 -5.40
CA VAL A 84 -8.52 -7.22 -5.90
C VAL A 84 -8.27 -6.30 -4.71
N GLU A 85 -7.00 -6.02 -4.41
CA GLU A 85 -6.60 -5.20 -3.27
C GLU A 85 -6.08 -3.85 -3.73
N PHE A 86 -6.77 -2.78 -3.33
CA PHE A 86 -6.36 -1.42 -3.62
C PHE A 86 -5.51 -0.87 -2.47
N GLY A 87 -4.27 -0.45 -2.78
CA GLY A 87 -3.29 -0.02 -1.78
C GLY A 87 -2.76 -1.21 -0.98
N ALA A 88 -2.20 -2.20 -1.69
CA ALA A 88 -1.70 -3.43 -1.07
C ALA A 88 -0.55 -3.18 -0.08
N GLY A 89 0.24 -2.12 -0.28
CA GLY A 89 1.39 -1.77 0.57
C GLY A 89 2.29 -2.99 0.83
N SER A 90 2.71 -3.18 2.07
CA SER A 90 3.48 -4.36 2.51
C SER A 90 2.69 -5.68 2.51
N SER A 91 1.38 -5.63 2.25
CA SER A 91 0.46 -6.77 2.25
C SER A 91 0.46 -7.59 3.55
N ARG A 92 0.92 -7.04 4.68
CA ARG A 92 1.06 -7.77 5.97
C ARG A 92 -0.26 -8.38 6.46
N LYS A 93 -1.39 -7.73 6.15
CA LYS A 93 -2.74 -8.15 6.54
C LYS A 93 -3.33 -9.20 5.58
N THR A 94 -2.98 -9.09 4.30
CA THR A 94 -3.58 -9.82 3.18
C THR A 94 -3.56 -11.35 3.36
N PRO A 95 -2.47 -11.99 3.84
CA PRO A 95 -2.45 -13.43 4.07
C PRO A 95 -3.55 -13.95 4.98
N HIS A 96 -4.06 -13.14 5.93
CA HIS A 96 -5.15 -13.57 6.81
C HIS A 96 -6.45 -13.79 6.03
N LEU A 97 -6.77 -12.88 5.11
CA LEU A 97 -7.95 -13.00 4.25
C LEU A 97 -7.76 -14.12 3.22
N LEU A 98 -6.63 -14.14 2.50
CA LEU A 98 -6.40 -15.10 1.41
C LEU A 98 -6.43 -16.55 1.90
N ARG A 99 -5.86 -16.82 3.09
CA ARG A 99 -5.92 -18.15 3.70
C ARG A 99 -7.34 -18.57 4.06
N ALA A 100 -8.18 -17.62 4.48
CA ALA A 100 -9.55 -17.91 4.87
C ALA A 100 -10.43 -18.20 3.66
N ILE A 101 -10.34 -17.39 2.60
CA ILE A 101 -11.27 -17.47 1.45
C ILE A 101 -10.76 -18.35 0.31
N ARG A 102 -9.46 -18.68 0.27
CA ARG A 102 -8.81 -19.49 -0.79
C ARG A 102 -9.23 -19.05 -2.20
N PRO A 103 -8.90 -17.81 -2.61
CA PRO A 103 -9.40 -17.25 -3.85
C PRO A 103 -8.75 -17.93 -5.07
N ALA A 104 -9.43 -17.86 -6.22
CA ALA A 104 -8.89 -18.35 -7.50
C ALA A 104 -7.79 -17.44 -8.06
N ALA A 105 -7.79 -16.16 -7.68
CA ALA A 105 -6.78 -15.18 -8.07
C ALA A 105 -6.64 -14.08 -7.03
N TYR A 106 -5.46 -13.46 -6.96
CA TYR A 106 -5.17 -12.27 -6.16
C TYR A 106 -4.49 -11.23 -7.04
N VAL A 107 -5.01 -9.99 -7.02
CA VAL A 107 -4.55 -8.87 -7.83
C VAL A 107 -4.23 -7.68 -6.91
N PRO A 108 -2.96 -7.50 -6.51
CA PRO A 108 -2.53 -6.32 -5.77
C PRO A 108 -2.42 -5.12 -6.71
N ILE A 109 -2.97 -3.98 -6.28
CA ILE A 109 -2.87 -2.70 -6.96
C ILE A 109 -2.24 -1.71 -5.99
N ASP A 110 -1.11 -1.12 -6.36
CA ASP A 110 -0.47 -0.07 -5.58
C ASP A 110 0.14 1.01 -6.49
N ILE A 111 0.23 2.22 -5.95
CA ILE A 111 0.86 3.37 -6.59
C ILE A 111 2.37 3.39 -6.36
N SER A 112 2.83 2.76 -5.27
CA SER A 112 4.21 2.74 -4.84
C SER A 112 4.89 1.48 -5.40
N GLY A 113 5.14 1.46 -6.71
CA GLY A 113 5.76 0.31 -7.38
C GLY A 113 7.14 -0.06 -6.83
N ASP A 114 7.90 0.93 -6.36
CA ASP A 114 9.24 0.72 -5.76
C ASP A 114 9.19 0.13 -4.33
N PHE A 115 8.00 0.08 -3.72
CA PHE A 115 7.79 -0.39 -2.35
C PHE A 115 7.11 -1.77 -2.27
N LEU A 116 6.45 -2.20 -3.34
CA LEU A 116 5.88 -3.56 -3.48
C LEU A 116 6.95 -4.66 -3.46
#